data_AF-A0A969W192-F1
#
_entry.id   AF-A0A969W192-F1
#
_cell.length_a   1.000
_cell.length_b   1.000
_cell.length_c   1.000
_cell.angle_alpha   90.00
_cell.angle_beta   90.00
_cell.angle_gamma   90.00
#
_symmetry.space_group_name_H-M   'P 1'
#
loop_
_entity.id
_entity.type
_entity.pdbx_description
1 polymer ?
#
loop_
_entity_poly.entity_id
_entity_poly.type
_entity_poly.pdbx_seq_one_letter_code
_entity_poly.pdbx_strand_id
1 'polypeptide(L)'
;MLGLSWQSVVEENIATNKALDNIQDKDCDRDWGEAIDVSVFFGRQEEIIILSNWIERDRCRAILLLGMGGIGKTALAIKTAQTIQTEFKFILWRSLRNAPNLASLLAENYSIC
;
A
#
# COMPACT_ATOMS: atom_id res chain seq x y z
N MET A 1 10.49 48.86 -21.86
CA MET A 1 11.30 48.37 -20.72
C MET A 1 10.33 47.69 -19.75
N LEU A 2 9.92 46.45 -20.06
CA LEU A 2 9.06 45.67 -19.16
C LEU A 2 9.99 44.93 -18.20
N GLY A 3 10.21 45.53 -17.03
CA GLY A 3 11.03 44.99 -15.96
C GLY A 3 10.31 43.86 -15.25
N LEU A 4 10.27 42.68 -15.86
CA LEU A 4 9.97 41.46 -15.13
C LEU A 4 11.30 40.87 -14.66
N SER A 5 11.50 40.89 -13.34
CA SER A 5 12.68 40.27 -12.73
C SER A 5 12.60 38.76 -12.93
N TRP A 6 13.71 38.14 -13.37
CA TRP A 6 13.78 36.69 -13.51
C TRP A 6 13.54 35.94 -12.19
N GLN A 7 13.77 36.60 -11.04
CA GLN A 7 13.53 36.03 -9.71
C GLN A 7 12.04 35.81 -9.44
N SER A 8 11.18 36.76 -9.83
CA SER A 8 9.73 36.64 -9.66
C SER A 8 9.13 35.53 -10.52
N VAL A 9 9.68 35.30 -11.71
CA VAL A 9 9.25 34.21 -12.61
C VAL A 9 9.61 32.83 -12.04
N VAL A 10 10.74 32.72 -11.34
CA VAL A 10 11.16 31.47 -10.70
C VAL A 10 10.32 31.16 -9.47
N GLU A 11 10.01 32.16 -8.65
CA GLU A 11 9.17 31.97 -7.45
C GLU A 11 7.73 31.57 -7.80
N GLU A 12 7.14 32.19 -8.82
CA GLU A 12 5.81 31.83 -9.31
C GLU A 12 5.79 30.40 -9.86
N ASN A 13 6.79 30.00 -10.66
CA ASN A 13 6.93 28.63 -11.16
C ASN A 13 7.14 27.59 -10.06
N ILE A 14 7.92 27.90 -9.02
CA ILE A 14 8.11 27.01 -7.87
C ILE A 14 6.81 26.85 -7.09
N ALA A 15 6.04 27.92 -6.91
CA ALA A 15 4.74 27.86 -6.24
C ALA A 15 3.71 27.06 -7.06
N THR A 16 3.64 27.25 -8.37
CA THR A 16 2.78 26.44 -9.25
C THR A 16 3.24 24.99 -9.34
N ASN A 17 4.54 24.70 -9.39
CA ASN A 17 5.04 23.32 -9.42
C ASN A 17 4.78 22.61 -8.09
N LYS A 18 4.93 23.29 -6.95
CA LYS A 18 4.50 22.76 -5.64
C LYS A 18 2.98 22.53 -5.54
N ALA A 19 2.18 23.32 -6.25
CA ALA A 19 0.73 23.12 -6.32
C ALA A 19 0.35 21.95 -7.24
N LEU A 20 1.07 21.74 -8.34
CA LEU A 20 0.89 20.59 -9.25
C LEU A 20 1.39 19.28 -8.64
N ASP A 21 2.49 19.29 -7.90
CA ASP A 21 2.97 18.15 -7.11
C ASP A 21 1.95 17.77 -6.00
N ASN A 22 1.13 18.71 -5.54
CA ASN A 22 0.07 18.48 -4.55
C ASN A 22 -1.26 17.97 -5.14
N ILE A 23 -1.40 17.85 -6.47
CA ILE A 23 -2.64 17.40 -7.12
C ILE A 23 -2.59 15.91 -7.51
N GLN A 24 -1.47 15.22 -7.31
CA GLN A 24 -1.35 13.82 -7.71
C GLN A 24 -0.68 12.95 -6.64
N ASP A 25 -1.45 12.66 -5.60
CA ASP A 25 -1.40 11.38 -4.89
C ASP A 25 -2.82 11.09 -4.37
N LYS A 26 -3.68 10.60 -5.28
CA LYS A 26 -4.61 9.56 -4.83
C LYS A 26 -3.70 8.45 -4.32
N ASP A 27 -3.96 7.90 -3.14
CA ASP A 27 -3.23 6.75 -2.55
C ASP A 27 -3.50 5.48 -3.38
N CYS A 28 -3.36 5.56 -4.70
CA CYS A 28 -3.53 4.48 -5.68
C CYS A 28 -2.48 3.39 -5.52
N ASP A 29 -1.38 3.77 -4.88
CA ASP A 29 -0.27 2.90 -4.55
C ASP A 29 -0.64 1.92 -3.42
N ARG A 30 -1.70 2.17 -2.63
CA ARG A 30 -2.12 1.31 -1.52
C ARG A 30 -3.61 0.97 -1.57
N ASP A 31 -3.93 -0.14 -2.22
CA ASP A 31 -5.28 -0.65 -2.27
C ASP A 31 -5.49 -1.80 -1.28
N TRP A 32 -6.14 -1.47 -0.16
CA TRP A 32 -6.49 -2.44 0.88
C TRP A 32 -7.80 -3.20 0.60
N GLY A 33 -8.56 -2.85 -0.44
CA GLY A 33 -9.76 -3.57 -0.88
C GLY A 33 -10.69 -4.04 0.25
N GLU A 34 -10.93 -5.35 0.32
CA GLU A 34 -11.76 -6.02 1.34
C GLU A 34 -11.02 -6.33 2.66
N ALA A 35 -9.88 -5.67 2.94
CA ALA A 35 -9.16 -5.88 4.20
C ALA A 35 -10.04 -5.49 5.40
N ILE A 36 -10.05 -6.36 6.42
CA ILE A 36 -10.70 -6.06 7.69
C ILE A 36 -9.88 -5.04 8.48
N ASP A 37 -10.55 -4.25 9.32
CA ASP A 37 -9.87 -3.32 10.23
C ASP A 37 -9.08 -4.11 11.30
N VAL A 38 -7.81 -3.73 11.46
CA VAL A 38 -6.86 -4.29 12.45
C VAL A 38 -6.20 -3.18 13.27
N SER A 39 -6.87 -2.02 13.38
CA SER A 39 -6.50 -0.91 14.27
C SER A 39 -6.32 -1.40 15.70
N VAL A 40 -7.27 -2.21 16.19
CA VAL A 40 -7.20 -2.93 17.45
C VAL A 40 -6.74 -4.37 17.19
N PHE A 41 -5.50 -4.68 17.57
CA PHE A 41 -4.89 -6.00 17.38
C PHE A 41 -4.05 -6.37 18.61
N PHE A 42 -4.24 -7.57 19.16
CA PHE A 42 -3.61 -8.00 20.40
C PHE A 42 -2.71 -9.23 20.22
N GLY A 43 -1.56 -9.21 20.89
CA GLY A 43 -0.60 -10.31 20.89
C GLY A 43 0.02 -10.55 19.50
N ARG A 44 0.53 -11.77 19.29
CA ARG A 44 1.10 -12.26 18.03
C ARG A 44 2.29 -11.47 17.49
N GLN A 45 2.99 -10.75 18.36
CA GLN A 45 4.11 -9.89 17.97
C GLN A 45 5.29 -10.70 17.44
N GLU A 46 5.53 -11.88 18.00
CA GLU A 46 6.56 -12.80 17.52
C GLU A 46 6.29 -13.21 16.06
N GLU A 47 5.06 -13.58 15.73
CA GLU A 47 4.69 -13.94 14.37
C GLU A 47 4.81 -12.76 13.41
N ILE A 48 4.43 -11.54 13.82
CA ILE A 48 4.62 -10.34 13.00
C ILE A 48 6.10 -10.13 12.70
N ILE A 49 6.98 -10.17 13.72
CA ILE A 49 8.43 -10.00 13.55
C ILE A 49 9.00 -11.07 12.61
N ILE A 50 8.58 -12.33 12.75
CA ILE A 50 9.03 -13.43 11.88
C ILE A 50 8.61 -13.16 10.43
N LEU A 51 7.34 -12.81 10.20
CA LEU A 51 6.82 -12.57 8.85
C LEU A 51 7.46 -11.33 8.21
N SER A 52 7.64 -10.23 8.96
CA SER A 52 8.35 -9.04 8.49
C SER A 52 9.79 -9.38 8.07
N ASN A 53 10.53 -10.14 8.90
CA ASN A 53 11.89 -10.55 8.55
C ASN A 53 11.95 -11.43 7.29
N TRP A 54 11.03 -12.39 7.15
CA TRP A 54 10.96 -13.22 5.94
C TRP A 54 10.76 -12.37 4.68
N ILE A 55 9.94 -11.32 4.76
CA ILE A 55 9.62 -10.45 3.62
C ILE A 55 10.78 -9.48 3.34
N GLU A 56 11.24 -8.74 4.34
CA GLU A 56 12.18 -7.63 4.18
C GLU A 56 13.63 -8.12 4.02
N ARG A 57 14.04 -9.09 4.85
CA ARG A 57 15.44 -9.54 4.94
C ARG A 57 15.68 -10.75 4.05
N ASP A 58 14.85 -11.79 4.22
CA ASP A 58 15.03 -13.06 3.49
C ASP A 58 14.47 -12.99 2.06
N ARG A 59 13.75 -11.90 1.74
CA ARG A 59 13.17 -11.63 0.42
C ARG A 59 12.23 -12.74 -0.06
N CYS A 60 11.50 -13.37 0.87
CA CYS A 60 10.46 -14.35 0.56
C CYS A 60 9.34 -13.70 -0.25
N ARG A 61 9.12 -14.20 -1.48
CA ARG A 61 8.11 -13.65 -2.42
C ARG A 61 6.73 -14.27 -2.27
N ALA A 62 6.65 -15.41 -1.61
CA ALA A 62 5.41 -16.12 -1.36
C ALA A 62 5.44 -16.70 0.05
N ILE A 63 4.43 -16.39 0.84
CA ILE A 63 4.25 -16.89 2.20
C ILE A 63 2.82 -17.42 2.32
N LEU A 64 2.69 -18.65 2.78
CA LEU A 64 1.41 -19.28 3.03
C LEU A 64 1.15 -19.37 4.54
N LEU A 65 0.11 -18.69 5.01
CA LEU A 65 -0.33 -18.78 6.41
C LEU A 65 -1.35 -19.91 6.57
N LEU A 66 -0.97 -20.95 7.31
CA LEU A 66 -1.81 -22.12 7.57
C LEU A 66 -2.24 -22.19 9.04
N GLY A 67 -3.35 -22.87 9.30
CA GLY A 67 -3.89 -23.05 10.65
C GLY A 67 -5.41 -23.17 10.67
N MET A 68 -5.96 -23.46 11.85
CA MET A 68 -7.39 -23.68 12.05
C MET A 68 -8.26 -22.51 11.57
N GLY A 69 -9.52 -22.80 11.24
CA GLY A 69 -10.51 -21.77 10.91
C GLY A 69 -10.68 -20.78 12.06
N GLY A 70 -10.90 -19.50 11.76
CA GLY A 70 -11.14 -18.46 12.77
C GLY A 70 -9.94 -18.03 13.61
N ILE A 71 -8.76 -18.66 13.51
CA ILE A 71 -7.58 -18.35 14.34
C ILE A 71 -6.93 -16.97 14.06
N GLY A 72 -7.49 -16.17 13.14
CA GLY A 72 -6.99 -14.82 12.86
C GLY A 72 -5.86 -14.71 11.83
N LYS A 73 -5.66 -15.72 10.97
CA LYS A 73 -4.63 -15.68 9.90
C LYS A 73 -4.74 -14.45 9.00
N THR A 74 -5.97 -14.11 8.60
CA THR A 74 -6.25 -12.94 7.77
C THR A 74 -5.86 -11.64 8.48
N ALA A 75 -6.24 -11.50 9.76
CA ALA A 75 -5.87 -10.34 10.57
C ALA A 75 -4.35 -10.22 10.73
N LEU A 76 -3.66 -11.34 10.97
CA LEU A 76 -2.19 -11.38 11.08
C LEU A 76 -1.50 -10.95 9.78
N ALA A 77 -1.98 -11.43 8.63
CA ALA A 77 -1.46 -11.04 7.32
C ALA A 77 -1.61 -9.54 7.07
N ILE A 78 -2.81 -8.99 7.31
CA ILE A 78 -3.09 -7.56 7.14
C ILE A 78 -2.22 -6.74 8.09
N LYS A 79 -2.14 -7.14 9.38
CA LYS A 79 -1.35 -6.40 10.36
C LYS A 79 0.13 -6.36 9.99
N THR A 80 0.68 -7.50 9.57
CA THR A 80 2.07 -7.58 9.11
C THR A 80 2.30 -6.69 7.89
N ALA A 81 1.41 -6.76 6.89
CA ALA A 81 1.50 -5.95 5.69
C ALA A 81 1.44 -4.44 6.00
N GLN A 82 0.55 -4.02 6.93
CA GLN A 82 0.48 -2.63 7.40
C GLN A 82 1.75 -2.20 8.14
N THR A 83 2.38 -3.11 8.90
CA THR A 83 3.64 -2.82 9.61
C THR A 83 4.79 -2.52 8.64
N ILE A 84 4.86 -3.24 7.52
CA ILE A 84 5.97 -3.11 6.55
C ILE A 84 5.59 -2.29 5.30
N GLN A 85 4.43 -1.62 5.33
CA GLN A 85 3.84 -1.01 4.13
C GLN A 85 4.72 0.06 3.49
N THR A 86 5.61 0.70 4.26
CA THR A 86 6.53 1.74 3.77
C THR A 86 7.65 1.18 2.90
N GLU A 87 7.94 -0.11 3.01
CA GLU A 87 8.98 -0.79 2.23
C GLU A 87 8.52 -1.13 0.80
N PHE A 88 7.24 -0.92 0.51
CA PHE A 88 6.62 -1.24 -0.77
C PHE A 88 6.07 0.02 -1.42
N LYS A 89 6.44 0.20 -2.70
CA LYS A 89 5.81 1.23 -3.52
C LYS A 89 4.33 0.93 -3.75
N PHE A 90 3.98 -0.33 -3.96
CA PHE A 90 2.60 -0.75 -4.25
C PHE A 90 2.12 -1.85 -3.31
N ILE A 91 0.89 -1.73 -2.84
CA ILE A 91 0.19 -2.74 -2.03
C ILE A 91 -1.16 -3.02 -2.66
N LEU A 92 -1.45 -4.29 -2.86
CA LEU A 92 -2.74 -4.77 -3.36
C LEU A 92 -3.25 -5.89 -2.47
N TRP A 93 -4.40 -5.68 -1.84
CA TRP A 93 -5.11 -6.68 -1.06
C TRP A 93 -6.38 -7.12 -1.78
N ARG A 94 -6.48 -8.42 -2.08
CA ARG A 94 -7.65 -9.01 -2.76
C ARG A 94 -8.05 -10.34 -2.14
N SER A 95 -9.36 -10.53 -2.05
CA SER A 95 -9.95 -11.83 -1.76
C SER A 95 -9.87 -12.70 -3.01
N LEU A 96 -9.25 -13.88 -2.88
CA LEU A 96 -9.24 -14.89 -3.94
C LEU A 96 -10.36 -15.92 -3.76
N ARG A 97 -11.38 -15.61 -2.95
CA ARG A 97 -12.54 -16.48 -2.77
C ARG A 97 -13.22 -16.69 -4.14
N ASN A 98 -13.64 -17.92 -4.42
CA ASN A 98 -14.23 -18.33 -5.71
C ASN A 98 -13.26 -18.26 -6.91
N ALA A 99 -11.94 -18.13 -6.66
CA ALA A 99 -10.89 -18.19 -7.67
C ALA A 99 -11.16 -17.33 -8.92
N PRO A 100 -11.34 -16.00 -8.76
CA PRO A 100 -11.48 -15.11 -9.89
C PRO A 100 -10.25 -15.26 -10.81
N ASN A 101 -10.47 -15.18 -12.12
CA ASN A 101 -9.35 -15.22 -13.05
C ASN A 101 -8.51 -13.93 -12.94
N LEU A 102 -7.25 -14.01 -13.35
CA LEU A 102 -6.32 -12.89 -13.24
C LEU A 102 -6.81 -11.63 -13.99
N ALA A 103 -7.46 -11.79 -15.14
CA ALA A 103 -7.95 -10.65 -15.91
C ALA A 103 -9.04 -9.88 -15.14
N SER A 104 -9.95 -10.59 -14.47
CA SER A 104 -10.96 -9.98 -13.61
C SER A 104 -10.34 -9.25 -12.41
N LEU A 105 -9.36 -9.87 -11.74
CA LEU A 105 -8.64 -9.24 -10.61
C LEU A 105 -7.89 -7.98 -11.03
N LEU A 106 -7.29 -7.97 -12.22
CA LEU A 106 -6.56 -6.81 -12.73
C LEU A 106 -7.49 -5.72 -13.23
N ALA A 107 -8.62 -6.06 -13.87
CA ALA A 107 -9.60 -5.10 -14.36
C ALA A 107 -10.23 -4.26 -13.24
N GLU A 108 -10.43 -4.85 -12.05
CA GLU A 108 -10.89 -4.11 -10.86
C GLU A 108 -9.91 -3.00 -10.43
N ASN A 109 -8.61 -3.19 -10.68
CA ASN A 109 -7.56 -2.27 -10.22
C ASN A 109 -7.35 -1.04 -11.12
N TYR A 110 -7.77 -1.08 -12.38
CA TYR A 110 -7.62 0.05 -13.32
C TYR A 110 -8.73 1.11 -13.20
N SER A 111 -9.79 0.86 -12.40
CA SER A 111 -10.91 1.81 -12.23
C SER A 111 -10.77 2.75 -11.01
N ILE A 112 -9.70 2.63 -10.21
CA ILE A 112 -9.61 3.31 -8.89
C ILE A 112 -8.55 4.45 -8.89
N CYS A 113 -7.84 4.68 -10.00
CA CYS A 113 -7.00 5.86 -10.19
C CYS A 113 -7.71 6.92 -11.04
#